data_AF-A0A931XGL9-F1
#
_entry.id   AF-A0A931XGL9-F1
#
_cell.length_a   1.000
_cell.length_b   1.000
_cell.length_c   1.000
_cell.angle_alpha   90.00
_cell.angle_beta   90.00
_cell.angle_gamma   90.00
#
_symmetry.space_group_name_H-M   'P 1'
#
loop_
_entity.id
_entity.type
_entity.pdbx_description
1 polymer ?
#
loop_
_entity_poly.entity_id
_entity_poly.type
_entity_poly.pdbx_seq_one_letter_code
_entity_poly.pdbx_strand_id
1 'polypeptide(L)'
;HAAVALGSPLCDGIGDAVLLEGTADPAAALRLAFDVLQGAGVRLSKTEFVACPSCGRTLFDLQTTTDRIKAKTSHLVGVKIAIMGCIVNGPGEMADADFGYVGGAPDKVNLYVGRDCVAKNVPVEEADERLIELIKAHGKWVEP
;
A
#
# COMPACT_ATOMS: atom_id res chain seq x y z
N HIS A 1 -5.19 -18.29 11.71
CA HIS A 1 -4.22 -18.98 12.59
C HIS A 1 -2.78 -18.88 12.09
N ALA A 2 -2.48 -19.15 10.80
CA ALA A 2 -1.12 -19.07 10.25
C ALA A 2 -0.35 -17.78 10.62
N ALA A 3 -0.96 -16.61 10.40
CA ALA A 3 -0.34 -15.32 10.73
C ALA A 3 0.01 -15.18 12.23
N VAL A 4 -0.83 -15.69 13.13
CA VAL A 4 -0.58 -15.63 14.58
C VAL A 4 0.55 -16.57 14.98
N ALA A 5 0.60 -17.77 14.41
CA ALA A 5 1.61 -18.77 14.73
C ALA A 5 3.00 -18.40 14.19
N LEU A 6 3.06 -17.80 13.00
CA LEU A 6 4.31 -17.48 12.31
C LEU A 6 4.79 -16.05 12.52
N GLY A 7 3.88 -15.11 12.81
CA GLY A 7 4.21 -13.69 12.85
C GLY A 7 5.31 -13.35 13.86
N SER A 8 5.17 -13.80 15.11
CA SER A 8 6.16 -13.53 16.17
C SER A 8 7.57 -14.07 15.84
N PRO A 9 7.76 -15.37 15.53
CA PRO A 9 9.10 -15.86 15.21
C PRO A 9 9.69 -15.21 13.98
N LEU A 10 8.90 -14.91 12.93
CA LEU A 10 9.40 -14.22 11.74
C LEU A 10 9.86 -12.79 12.07
N CYS A 11 9.13 -12.05 12.90
CA CYS A 11 9.55 -10.72 13.37
C CYS A 11 10.83 -10.76 14.21
N ASP A 12 11.07 -11.85 14.94
CA ASP A 12 12.31 -12.08 15.71
C ASP A 12 13.46 -12.60 14.82
N GLY A 13 13.25 -12.76 13.51
CA GLY A 13 14.26 -13.28 12.58
C GLY A 13 14.46 -14.80 12.63
N ILE A 14 13.48 -15.53 13.17
CA ILE A 14 13.51 -16.99 13.33
C ILE A 14 12.74 -17.65 12.17
N GLY A 15 13.45 -18.47 11.39
CA GLY A 15 12.89 -19.35 10.36
C GLY A 15 13.38 -19.04 8.96
N ASP A 16 13.94 -20.05 8.29
CA ASP A 16 14.47 -19.94 6.92
C ASP A 16 13.42 -20.28 5.84
N ALA A 17 12.39 -21.04 6.21
CA ALA A 17 11.33 -21.48 5.32
C ALA A 17 9.98 -21.57 6.04
N VAL A 18 8.91 -21.28 5.31
CA VAL A 18 7.52 -21.40 5.77
C VAL A 18 6.78 -22.39 4.90
N LEU A 19 6.11 -23.35 5.54
CA LEU A 19 5.15 -24.25 4.91
C LEU A 19 3.81 -24.05 5.60
N LEU A 20 2.74 -23.86 4.81
CA LEU A 20 1.38 -23.75 5.31
C LEU A 20 0.57 -24.99 4.93
N GLU A 21 0.04 -25.67 5.93
CA GLU A 21 -0.89 -26.79 5.78
C GLU A 21 -2.33 -26.35 6.09
N GLY A 22 -3.32 -26.99 5.48
CA GLY A 22 -4.74 -26.78 5.82
C GLY A 22 -5.59 -26.02 4.79
N THR A 23 -5.07 -25.78 3.59
CA THR A 23 -5.89 -25.35 2.44
C THR A 23 -5.82 -26.41 1.34
N ALA A 24 -6.97 -26.71 0.73
CA ALA A 24 -7.06 -27.65 -0.38
C ALA A 24 -6.50 -27.08 -1.69
N ASP A 25 -6.44 -25.75 -1.82
CA ASP A 25 -5.85 -25.06 -2.96
C ASP A 25 -4.38 -24.66 -2.65
N PRO A 26 -3.39 -25.26 -3.33
CA PRO A 26 -1.98 -24.89 -3.18
C PRO A 26 -1.70 -23.43 -3.53
N ALA A 27 -2.42 -22.84 -4.49
CA ALA A 27 -2.24 -21.45 -4.86
C ALA A 27 -2.71 -20.50 -3.74
N ALA A 28 -3.82 -20.83 -3.07
CA ALA A 28 -4.25 -20.10 -1.88
C ALA A 28 -3.25 -20.23 -0.73
N ALA A 29 -2.65 -21.41 -0.54
CA ALA A 29 -1.60 -21.63 0.46
C ALA A 29 -0.41 -20.71 0.22
N LEU A 30 0.03 -20.66 -1.03
CA LEU A 30 1.18 -19.86 -1.44
C LEU A 30 0.91 -18.35 -1.28
N ARG A 31 -0.26 -17.88 -1.69
CA ARG A 31 -0.68 -16.48 -1.48
C ARG A 31 -0.69 -16.12 0.00
N LEU A 32 -1.28 -16.97 0.84
CA LEU A 32 -1.32 -16.74 2.28
C LEU A 32 0.09 -16.73 2.91
N ALA A 33 0.98 -17.63 2.47
CA ALA A 33 2.36 -17.65 2.94
C ALA A 33 3.09 -16.34 2.59
N PHE A 34 2.95 -15.85 1.35
CA PHE A 34 3.51 -14.56 0.96
C PHE A 34 2.90 -13.38 1.71
N ASP A 35 1.60 -13.41 1.98
CA ASP A 35 0.94 -12.37 2.77
C ASP A 35 1.46 -12.32 4.20
N VAL A 36 1.71 -13.47 4.84
CA VAL A 36 2.31 -13.54 6.19
C VAL A 36 3.75 -13.05 6.18
N LEU A 37 4.57 -13.49 5.21
CA LEU A 37 5.96 -13.06 5.09
C LEU A 37 6.07 -11.55 4.81
N GLN A 38 5.17 -11.00 4.00
CA GLN A 38 5.12 -9.56 3.72
C GLN A 38 4.61 -8.78 4.92
N GLY A 39 3.59 -9.28 5.63
CA GLY A 39 3.10 -8.66 6.86
C GLY A 39 4.14 -8.61 7.98
N ALA A 40 5.04 -9.59 8.04
CA ALA A 40 6.19 -9.60 8.96
C ALA A 40 7.39 -8.78 8.46
N GLY A 41 7.33 -8.22 7.24
CA GLY A 41 8.41 -7.44 6.64
C GLY A 41 9.63 -8.25 6.19
N VAL A 42 9.58 -9.58 6.24
CA VAL A 42 10.72 -10.46 5.91
C VAL A 42 10.85 -10.73 4.40
N ARG A 43 9.77 -10.56 3.63
CA ARG A 43 9.80 -10.67 2.16
C ARG A 43 8.72 -9.82 1.50
N LEU A 44 9.12 -8.98 0.54
CA LEU A 44 8.19 -8.24 -0.31
C LEU A 44 7.86 -9.08 -1.56
N SER A 45 6.57 -9.30 -1.80
CA SER A 45 6.08 -10.16 -2.89
C SER A 45 5.16 -9.44 -3.87
N LYS A 46 4.59 -8.32 -3.43
CA LYS A 46 3.66 -7.47 -4.17
C LYS A 46 3.76 -6.04 -3.66
N THR A 47 3.05 -5.14 -4.32
CA THR A 47 2.87 -3.76 -3.85
C THR A 47 2.22 -3.76 -2.47
N GLU A 48 2.75 -2.94 -1.56
CA GLU A 48 2.21 -2.76 -0.22
C GLU A 48 1.31 -1.52 -0.22
N PHE A 49 0.08 -1.70 0.28
CA PHE A 49 -0.89 -0.61 0.37
C PHE A 49 -1.17 -0.32 1.85
N VAL A 50 -0.91 0.92 2.26
CA VAL A 50 -1.25 1.42 3.59
C VAL A 50 -2.45 2.35 3.43
N ALA A 51 -3.57 2.07 4.09
CA ALA A 51 -4.75 2.90 4.01
C ALA A 51 -5.30 3.19 5.40
N CYS A 52 -5.73 4.43 5.64
CA CYS A 52 -6.38 4.79 6.89
C CYS A 52 -7.75 4.09 6.99
N PRO A 53 -8.24 3.76 8.21
CA PRO A 53 -9.64 3.43 8.38
C PRO A 53 -10.47 4.65 7.94
N SER A 54 -11.53 4.43 7.16
CA SER A 54 -12.42 5.53 6.77
C SER A 54 -12.98 6.21 8.02
N CYS A 55 -13.01 7.54 8.01
CA CYS A 55 -13.51 8.34 9.13
C CYS A 55 -14.33 9.54 8.63
N GLY A 56 -15.01 10.25 9.53
CA GLY A 56 -15.83 11.42 9.18
C GLY A 56 -15.05 12.62 8.60
N ARG A 57 -13.72 12.53 8.52
CA ARG A 57 -12.85 13.54 7.89
C ARG A 57 -12.44 13.18 6.46
N THR A 58 -12.86 12.03 5.94
CA THR A 58 -12.50 11.57 4.60
C THR A 58 -13.09 12.52 3.56
N LEU A 59 -12.26 13.02 2.64
CA LEU A 59 -12.63 14.06 1.67
C LEU A 59 -13.00 13.52 0.29
N PHE A 60 -12.96 12.19 0.11
CA PHE A 60 -13.28 11.47 -1.12
C PHE A 60 -13.70 10.03 -0.78
N ASP A 61 -14.20 9.27 -1.76
CA ASP A 61 -14.46 7.84 -1.56
C ASP A 61 -13.13 7.06 -1.49
N LEU A 62 -12.69 6.81 -0.26
CA LEU A 62 -11.43 6.11 0.03
C LEU A 62 -11.43 4.68 -0.49
N GLN A 63 -12.55 3.97 -0.41
CA GLN A 63 -12.62 2.56 -0.78
C GLN A 63 -12.50 2.42 -2.30
N THR A 64 -13.33 3.16 -3.04
CA THR A 64 -13.31 3.16 -4.51
C THR A 64 -11.97 3.66 -5.06
N THR A 65 -11.36 4.67 -4.42
CA THR A 65 -10.04 5.17 -4.81
C THR A 65 -8.93 4.16 -4.54
N THR A 66 -8.98 3.49 -3.38
CA THR A 66 -8.02 2.43 -3.04
C THR A 66 -8.06 1.29 -4.05
N ASP A 67 -9.26 0.86 -4.45
CA ASP A 67 -9.43 -0.23 -5.41
C ASP A 67 -8.93 0.17 -6.81
N ARG A 68 -9.20 1.40 -7.25
CA ARG A 68 -8.66 1.96 -8.51
C ARG A 68 -7.13 2.00 -8.53
N ILE A 69 -6.52 2.50 -7.46
CA ILE A 69 -5.05 2.59 -7.37
C ILE A 69 -4.46 1.17 -7.34
N LYS A 70 -5.04 0.25 -6.56
CA LYS A 70 -4.62 -1.16 -6.52
C LYS A 70 -4.67 -1.84 -7.89
N ALA A 71 -5.75 -1.63 -8.64
CA ALA A 71 -5.91 -2.20 -9.98
C ALA A 71 -4.78 -1.76 -10.93
N LYS A 72 -4.33 -0.49 -10.82
CA LYS A 72 -3.28 0.07 -11.68
C LYS A 72 -1.86 -0.20 -11.21
N THR A 73 -1.65 -0.48 -9.92
CA THR A 73 -0.29 -0.49 -9.32
C THR A 73 0.10 -1.77 -8.61
N SER A 74 -0.80 -2.76 -8.47
CA SER A 74 -0.54 -3.98 -7.67
C SER A 74 0.67 -4.81 -8.09
N HIS A 75 1.09 -4.73 -9.35
CA HIS A 75 2.23 -5.44 -9.92
C HIS A 75 3.60 -4.88 -9.48
N LEU A 76 3.65 -3.72 -8.83
CA LEU A 76 4.88 -3.04 -8.42
C LEU A 76 5.49 -3.64 -7.14
N VAL A 77 6.17 -4.77 -7.28
CA VAL A 77 6.82 -5.47 -6.17
C VAL A 77 7.82 -4.56 -5.46
N GLY A 78 7.66 -4.42 -4.13
CA GLY A 78 8.56 -3.64 -3.29
C GLY A 78 8.28 -2.14 -3.26
N VAL A 79 7.15 -1.69 -3.83
CA VAL A 79 6.67 -0.31 -3.71
C VAL A 79 5.60 -0.22 -2.62
N LYS A 80 5.74 0.77 -1.73
CA LYS A 80 4.78 1.08 -0.67
C LYS A 80 3.98 2.33 -1.03
N ILE A 81 2.67 2.18 -1.17
CA ILE A 81 1.74 3.25 -1.53
C ILE A 81 0.76 3.48 -0.39
N ALA A 82 0.75 4.71 0.14
CA ALA A 82 -0.18 5.13 1.17
C ALA A 82 -1.37 5.89 0.58
N ILE A 83 -2.58 5.58 1.03
CA ILE A 83 -3.83 6.20 0.58
C ILE A 83 -4.59 6.68 1.82
N MET A 84 -4.67 8.00 1.98
CA MET A 84 -5.13 8.64 3.21
C MET A 84 -6.31 9.56 2.92
N GLY A 85 -7.39 9.38 3.66
CA GLY A 85 -8.65 10.10 3.45
C GLY A 85 -8.58 11.60 3.80
N CYS A 86 -7.63 12.01 4.65
CA CYS A 86 -7.51 13.39 5.11
C CYS A 86 -6.05 13.80 5.37
N ILE A 87 -5.79 15.10 5.28
CA ILE A 87 -4.49 15.71 5.52
C ILE A 87 -4.05 15.70 6.99
N VAL A 88 -4.98 15.50 7.93
CA VAL A 88 -4.70 15.63 9.37
C VAL A 88 -3.82 14.49 9.86
N ASN A 89 -4.25 13.25 9.61
CA ASN A 89 -3.47 12.07 10.01
C ASN A 89 -2.61 11.53 8.87
N GLY A 90 -2.96 11.85 7.62
CA GLY A 90 -2.34 11.25 6.43
C GLY A 90 -0.81 11.31 6.43
N PRO A 91 -0.18 12.49 6.63
CA PRO A 91 1.28 12.60 6.65
C PRO A 91 1.98 11.77 7.73
N GLY A 92 1.33 11.55 8.87
CA GLY A 92 1.87 10.72 9.95
C GLY A 92 1.72 9.24 9.68
N GLU A 93 0.55 8.81 9.20
CA GLU A 93 0.24 7.40 8.90
C GLU A 93 1.02 6.86 7.69
N MET A 94 1.49 7.73 6.80
CA MET A 94 2.24 7.35 5.60
C MET A 94 3.76 7.52 5.71
N ALA A 95 4.30 7.81 6.90
CA ALA A 95 5.68 8.26 7.07
C ALA A 95 6.77 7.31 6.53
N ASP A 96 6.42 6.04 6.35
CA ASP A 96 7.29 4.95 5.85
C ASP A 96 6.91 4.47 4.44
N ALA A 97 5.96 5.14 3.77
CA ALA A 97 5.57 4.83 2.40
C ALA A 97 6.49 5.52 1.38
N ASP A 98 6.69 4.90 0.21
CA ASP A 98 7.43 5.51 -0.89
C ASP A 98 6.62 6.63 -1.55
N PHE A 99 5.30 6.42 -1.67
CA PHE A 99 4.38 7.37 -2.29
C PHE A 99 3.13 7.55 -1.45
N GLY A 100 2.61 8.77 -1.40
CA GLY A 100 1.40 9.11 -0.66
C GLY A 100 0.34 9.76 -1.54
N TYR A 101 -0.91 9.32 -1.36
CA TYR A 101 -2.13 9.88 -1.94
C TYR A 101 -3.01 10.36 -0.78
N VAL A 102 -3.06 11.67 -0.52
CA VAL A 102 -3.67 12.21 0.70
C VAL A 102 -4.76 13.22 0.38
N GLY A 103 -5.96 13.06 0.94
CA GLY A 103 -7.05 14.02 0.80
C GLY A 103 -6.67 15.40 1.35
N GLY A 104 -6.60 16.41 0.48
CA GLY A 104 -6.22 17.79 0.84
C GLY A 104 -7.42 18.72 1.04
N ALA A 105 -8.43 18.59 0.19
CA ALA A 105 -9.69 19.32 0.20
C ALA A 105 -10.78 18.47 -0.51
N PRO A 106 -12.07 18.84 -0.46
CA PRO A 106 -13.10 18.15 -1.24
C PRO A 106 -12.68 18.03 -2.72
N ASP A 107 -12.76 16.82 -3.26
CA ASP A 107 -12.37 16.45 -4.63
C ASP A 107 -10.90 16.76 -5.02
N LYS A 108 -10.03 16.95 -4.01
CA LYS A 108 -8.63 17.32 -4.20
C LYS A 108 -7.69 16.54 -3.31
N VAL A 109 -6.56 16.14 -3.88
CA VAL A 109 -5.56 15.32 -3.20
C VAL A 109 -4.16 15.93 -3.33
N ASN A 110 -3.33 15.60 -2.37
CA ASN A 110 -1.93 15.94 -2.31
C ASN A 110 -1.13 14.66 -2.56
N LEU A 111 -0.16 14.74 -3.47
CA LEU A 111 0.75 13.65 -3.77
C LEU A 111 2.07 13.86 -3.05
N TYR A 112 2.62 12.75 -2.55
CA TYR A 112 3.85 12.74 -1.78
C TYR A 112 4.85 11.72 -2.31
N VAL A 113 6.14 12.03 -2.16
CA VAL A 113 7.26 11.10 -2.29
C VAL A 113 7.94 11.04 -0.94
N GLY A 114 7.91 9.87 -0.29
CA GLY A 114 8.24 9.77 1.12
C GLY A 114 7.41 10.75 1.96
N ARG A 115 8.09 11.71 2.59
CA ARG A 115 7.46 12.75 3.43
C ARG A 115 7.24 14.07 2.70
N ASP A 116 7.77 14.22 1.48
CA ASP A 116 7.76 15.48 0.76
C ASP A 116 6.50 15.60 -0.10
N CYS A 117 5.75 16.69 0.10
CA CYS A 117 4.57 17.00 -0.70
C CYS A 117 4.99 17.62 -2.03
N VAL A 118 4.97 16.81 -3.09
CA VAL A 118 5.44 17.22 -4.43
C VAL A 118 4.34 17.83 -5.29
N ALA A 119 3.07 17.49 -5.04
CA ALA A 119 1.93 18.09 -5.72
C ALA A 119 0.79 18.34 -4.73
N LYS A 120 0.20 19.53 -4.78
CA LYS A 120 -0.88 19.95 -3.88
C LYS A 120 -2.16 20.21 -4.66
N ASN A 121 -3.30 19.89 -4.06
CA ASN A 121 -4.63 20.20 -4.57
C ASN A 121 -4.89 19.67 -5.99
N VAL A 122 -4.33 18.51 -6.31
CA VAL A 122 -4.55 17.81 -7.58
C VAL A 122 -6.01 17.33 -7.63
N PRO A 123 -6.77 17.61 -8.70
CA PRO A 123 -8.11 17.05 -8.87
C PRO A 123 -8.11 15.53 -8.83
N VAL A 124 -9.07 14.91 -8.13
CA VAL A 124 -9.15 13.44 -7.96
C VAL A 124 -9.20 12.69 -9.31
N GLU A 125 -9.84 13.28 -10.32
CA GLU A 125 -9.94 12.77 -11.70
C GLU A 125 -8.56 12.53 -12.34
N GLU A 126 -7.62 13.44 -12.09
CA GLU A 126 -6.27 13.40 -12.68
C GLU A 126 -5.26 12.69 -11.75
N ALA A 127 -5.57 12.58 -10.47
CA ALA A 127 -4.62 12.21 -9.45
C ALA A 127 -4.01 10.80 -9.60
N ASP A 128 -4.77 9.85 -10.15
CA ASP A 128 -4.27 8.49 -10.40
C ASP A 128 -3.12 8.49 -11.42
N GLU A 129 -3.33 9.20 -12.53
CA GLU A 129 -2.35 9.28 -13.62
C GLU A 129 -1.10 10.00 -13.14
N ARG A 130 -1.30 11.09 -12.38
CA ARG A 130 -0.21 11.86 -11.77
C ARG A 130 0.58 11.03 -10.75
N LEU A 131 -0.08 10.15 -9.99
CA LEU A 131 0.60 9.20 -9.11
C LEU A 131 1.45 8.20 -9.92
N ILE A 132 0.92 7.68 -11.03
CA ILE A 132 1.67 6.75 -11.91
C ILE A 132 2.88 7.44 -12.55
N GLU A 133 2.71 8.66 -13.07
CA GLU A 133 3.81 9.47 -13.59
C GLU A 133 4.89 9.69 -12.53
N LEU A 134 4.49 9.96 -11.29
CA LEU A 134 5.41 10.16 -10.18
C LEU A 134 6.20 8.88 -9.86
N ILE A 135 5.54 7.72 -9.84
CA ILE A 135 6.18 6.43 -9.64
C ILE A 135 7.19 6.14 -10.77
N LYS A 136 6.80 6.43 -12.02
CA LYS A 136 7.67 6.30 -13.20
C LYS A 136 8.90 7.22 -13.10
N ALA A 137 8.70 8.48 -12.73
CA ALA A 137 9.77 9.46 -12.58
C ALA A 137 10.81 9.07 -11.52
N HIS A 138 10.42 8.28 -10.52
CA HIS A 138 11.31 7.77 -9.47
C HIS A 138 11.88 6.37 -9.78
N GLY A 139 11.69 5.86 -10.99
CA GLY A 139 12.26 4.57 -11.43
C GLY A 139 11.69 3.35 -10.70
N LYS A 140 10.51 3.48 -10.09
CA LYS A 140 9.82 2.42 -9.33
C LYS A 140 8.73 1.72 -10.14
N TRP A 141 8.56 2.10 -11.41
CA TRP A 141 7.59 1.51 -12.31
C TRP A 141 8.17 0.32 -13.07
N VAL A 142 7.41 -0.76 -13.16
CA VAL A 142 7.70 -1.95 -13.99
C VAL A 142 6.43 -2.24 -14.76
N GLU A 143 6.52 -2.57 -16.05
CA GLU A 143 5.31 -2.95 -16.81
C GLU A 143 4.75 -4.31 -16.32
N PRO A 144 3.41 -4.45 -16.21
CA PRO A 144 2.75 -5.65 -15.69
C PRO A 144 2.86 -6.90 -16.57
#